data_AF-A0A9E2MWA7-F1
#
_entry.id   AF-A0A9E2MWA7-F1
#
_cell.length_a   1.000
_cell.length_b   1.000
_cell.length_c   1.000
_cell.angle_alpha   90.00
_cell.angle_beta   90.00
_cell.angle_gamma   90.00
#
_symmetry.space_group_name_H-M   'P 1'
#
loop_
_entity.id
_entity.type
_entity.pdbx_description
1 polymer ?
#
loop_
_entity_poly.entity_id
_entity_poly.type
_entity_poly.pdbx_seq_one_letter_code
_entity_poly.pdbx_strand_id
1 'polypeptide(L)'
;MVRKLILLGLLLFSIISCGYYEGVVQPTPRSYVAFIGNTSGAVAVIDDAITLNLDKELQEMDGREKTVLFQISPGKHKVIVTRMGQEVVNRIIIITDGATKEIQVP
;
A
#
# COMPACT_ATOMS: atom_id res chain seq x y z
N MET A 1 -30.29 51.47 28.92
CA MET A 1 -29.01 51.25 28.19
C MET A 1 -28.49 49.82 28.34
N VAL A 2 -28.49 49.25 29.56
CA VAL A 2 -28.04 47.88 29.88
C VAL A 2 -28.69 46.77 29.03
N ARG A 3 -29.99 46.84 28.76
CA ARG A 3 -30.69 45.83 27.93
C ARG A 3 -30.19 45.77 26.47
N LYS A 4 -29.75 46.91 25.91
CA LYS A 4 -29.16 46.95 24.56
C LYS A 4 -27.73 46.39 24.55
N LEU A 5 -26.97 46.60 25.64
CA LEU A 5 -25.64 46.02 25.84
C LEU A 5 -25.69 44.49 25.99
N ILE A 6 -26.69 43.95 26.68
CA ILE A 6 -26.89 42.50 26.83
C ILE A 6 -27.22 41.85 25.47
N LEU A 7 -28.12 42.46 24.69
CA LEU A 7 -28.48 41.95 23.36
C LEU A 7 -27.30 42.03 22.37
N LEU A 8 -26.47 43.08 22.46
CA LEU A 8 -25.27 43.20 21.65
C LEU A 8 -24.22 42.14 22.02
N GLY A 9 -24.05 41.85 23.31
CA GLY A 9 -23.16 40.80 23.78
C GLY A 9 -23.59 39.41 23.30
N LEU A 10 -24.88 39.10 23.31
CA LEU A 10 -25.42 37.81 22.85
C LEU A 10 -25.20 37.60 21.34
N LEU A 11 -25.32 38.67 20.54
CA LEU A 11 -25.09 38.63 19.10
C LEU A 11 -23.61 38.33 18.77
N LEU A 12 -22.67 38.91 19.55
CA LEU A 12 -21.23 38.68 19.40
C LEU A 12 -20.79 37.26 19.78
N PHE A 13 -21.52 36.55 20.63
CA PHE A 13 -21.24 35.13 20.93
C PHE A 13 -21.67 34.18 19.82
N SER A 14 -22.59 34.59 18.94
CA SER A 14 -23.16 33.73 17.90
C SER A 14 -22.25 33.58 16.67
N ILE A 15 -21.20 34.39 16.54
CA ILE A 15 -20.26 34.33 15.40
C ILE A 15 -19.07 33.39 15.62
N ILE A 16 -18.89 32.80 16.81
CA ILE A 16 -17.72 31.98 17.16
C ILE A 16 -17.95 30.47 16.93
N SER A 17 -19.15 30.06 16.52
CA SER A 17 -19.51 28.64 16.35
C SER A 17 -19.29 28.08 14.94
N CYS A 18 -18.78 28.87 14.01
CA CYS A 18 -18.64 28.46 12.62
C CYS A 18 -17.19 28.09 12.30
N GLY A 19 -16.87 26.78 12.28
CA GLY A 19 -15.74 26.31 11.47
C GLY A 19 -14.79 25.28 12.09
N TYR A 20 -15.25 24.35 12.94
CA TYR A 20 -14.44 23.18 13.26
C TYR A 20 -14.79 22.04 12.29
N TYR A 21 -14.00 21.91 11.21
CA TYR A 21 -14.06 20.78 10.29
C TYR A 21 -13.11 19.69 10.78
N GLU A 22 -13.64 18.71 11.52
CA GLU A 22 -12.92 17.44 11.71
C GLU A 22 -13.16 16.57 10.47
N GLY A 23 -12.14 16.49 9.63
CA GLY A 23 -12.05 15.45 8.61
C GLY A 23 -11.28 14.26 9.17
N VAL A 24 -11.77 13.05 8.95
CA VAL A 24 -10.97 11.85 9.20
C VAL A 24 -9.94 11.74 8.09
N VAL A 25 -8.65 11.81 8.43
CA VAL A 25 -7.57 11.51 7.48
C VAL A 25 -7.58 10.00 7.23
N GLN A 26 -8.14 9.58 6.09
CA GLN A 26 -8.06 8.19 5.67
C GLN A 26 -6.69 7.95 5.01
N PRO A 27 -5.83 7.08 5.55
CA PRO A 27 -4.55 6.77 4.93
C PRO A 27 -4.77 6.11 3.57
N THR A 28 -3.84 6.33 2.64
CA THR A 28 -3.88 5.64 1.35
C THR A 28 -3.85 4.13 1.57
N PRO A 29 -4.79 3.38 0.97
CA PRO A 29 -4.81 1.92 0.98
C PRO A 29 -3.44 1.34 0.60
N ARG A 30 -2.94 0.38 1.38
CA ARG A 30 -1.67 -0.31 1.11
C ARG A 30 -1.92 -1.81 1.08
N SER A 31 -1.42 -2.45 0.04
CA SER A 31 -1.44 -3.90 -0.13
C SER A 31 -0.03 -4.39 -0.38
N TYR A 32 0.20 -5.69 -0.23
CA TYR A 32 1.54 -6.26 -0.37
C TYR A 32 1.55 -7.53 -1.20
N VAL A 33 2.68 -7.76 -1.88
CA VAL A 33 3.00 -9.03 -2.53
C VAL A 33 4.23 -9.61 -1.86
N ALA A 34 4.20 -10.90 -1.56
CA ALA A 34 5.37 -11.65 -1.08
C ALA A 34 5.66 -12.79 -2.06
N PHE A 35 6.92 -12.99 -2.41
CA PHE A 35 7.36 -14.13 -3.21
C PHE A 35 7.92 -15.18 -2.26
N ILE A 36 7.43 -16.42 -2.39
CA ILE A 36 7.79 -17.55 -1.52
C ILE A 36 8.16 -18.77 -2.35
N GLY A 37 8.80 -19.75 -1.73
CA GLY A 37 9.29 -20.95 -2.41
C GLY A 37 10.71 -20.81 -2.89
N ASN A 38 11.06 -21.45 -4.00
CA ASN A 38 12.38 -21.30 -4.59
C ASN A 38 12.41 -20.00 -5.40
N THR A 39 13.07 -18.96 -4.90
CA THR A 39 13.19 -17.68 -5.62
C THR A 39 14.54 -17.52 -6.30
N SER A 40 15.39 -18.55 -6.26
CA SER A 40 16.75 -18.47 -6.77
C SER A 40 16.78 -18.24 -8.28
N GLY A 41 17.58 -17.26 -8.73
CA GLY A 41 17.73 -16.90 -10.14
C GLY A 41 16.45 -16.36 -10.79
N ALA A 42 15.44 -16.00 -9.99
CA ALA A 42 14.14 -15.58 -10.50
C ALA A 42 14.02 -14.06 -10.61
N VAL A 43 13.34 -13.61 -11.65
CA VAL A 43 13.01 -12.20 -11.90
C VAL A 43 11.50 -12.07 -11.98
N ALA A 44 10.92 -11.25 -11.12
CA ALA A 44 9.50 -10.94 -11.14
C ALA A 44 9.25 -9.61 -11.86
N VAL A 45 8.20 -9.58 -12.68
CA VAL A 45 7.69 -8.40 -13.35
C VAL A 45 6.23 -8.21 -12.94
N ILE A 46 5.89 -7.03 -12.42
CA ILE A 46 4.53 -6.65 -12.02
C ILE A 46 4.05 -5.51 -12.91
N ASP A 47 2.87 -5.70 -13.51
CA ASP A 47 2.20 -4.75 -14.41
C ASP A 47 3.09 -4.20 -15.53
N ASP A 48 4.01 -5.04 -16.02
CA ASP A 48 4.97 -4.71 -17.07
C ASP A 48 5.85 -3.46 -16.75
N ALA A 49 5.88 -3.01 -15.49
CA ALA A 49 6.53 -1.78 -15.04
C ALA A 49 7.54 -1.99 -13.92
N ILE A 50 7.22 -2.83 -12.93
CA ILE A 50 8.09 -3.09 -11.77
C ILE A 50 8.86 -4.37 -12.04
N THR A 51 10.18 -4.30 -12.12
CA THR A 51 11.07 -5.46 -12.26
C THR A 51 11.86 -5.69 -10.99
N LEU A 52 11.77 -6.88 -10.42
CA LEU A 52 12.42 -7.29 -9.17
C LEU A 52 13.34 -8.48 -9.43
N ASN A 53 14.61 -8.34 -9.06
CA ASN A 53 15.53 -9.48 -9.04
C ASN A 53 15.41 -10.16 -7.66
N LEU A 54 14.70 -11.29 -7.61
CA LEU A 54 14.31 -11.89 -6.33
C LEU A 54 15.51 -12.38 -5.51
N ASP A 55 16.63 -12.76 -6.14
CA ASP A 55 17.87 -13.09 -5.42
C ASP A 55 18.37 -11.90 -4.61
N LYS A 56 18.37 -10.71 -5.21
CA LYS A 56 18.91 -9.51 -4.58
C LYS A 56 17.96 -8.94 -3.53
N GLU A 57 16.66 -8.97 -3.81
CA GLU A 57 15.67 -8.38 -2.92
C GLU A 57 15.45 -9.24 -1.65
N LEU A 58 15.48 -10.57 -1.79
CA LEU A 58 15.15 -11.51 -0.71
C LEU A 58 16.37 -11.97 0.10
N GLN A 59 17.59 -11.57 -0.27
CA GLN A 59 18.79 -11.88 0.51
C GLN A 59 19.11 -10.80 1.54
N GLU A 60 19.50 -11.22 2.74
CA GLU A 60 20.15 -10.38 3.74
C GLU A 60 21.65 -10.17 3.40
N MET A 61 22.26 -9.16 4.03
CA MET A 61 23.70 -8.88 3.84
C MET A 61 24.60 -10.04 4.29
N ASP A 62 24.11 -10.92 5.14
CA ASP A 62 24.81 -12.12 5.63
C ASP A 62 24.48 -13.40 4.81
N GLY A 63 23.71 -13.27 3.73
CA GLY A 63 23.37 -14.36 2.82
C GLY A 63 22.17 -15.21 3.24
N ARG A 64 21.45 -14.87 4.31
CA ARG A 64 20.20 -15.56 4.69
C ARG A 64 19.02 -15.08 3.85
N GLU A 65 18.08 -15.98 3.56
CA GLU A 65 16.81 -15.61 2.92
C GLU A 65 15.89 -14.93 3.93
N LYS A 66 15.28 -13.81 3.52
CA LYS A 66 14.23 -13.10 4.24
C LYS A 66 12.97 -13.00 3.39
N THR A 67 11.82 -12.99 4.05
CA THR A 67 10.55 -12.65 3.41
C THR A 67 10.43 -11.14 3.29
N VAL A 68 10.29 -10.63 2.06
CA VAL A 68 10.08 -9.21 1.79
C VAL A 68 8.66 -8.96 1.31
N LEU A 69 8.03 -7.94 1.88
CA LEU A 69 6.71 -7.46 1.47
C LEU A 69 6.88 -6.29 0.50
N PHE A 70 6.58 -6.52 -0.78
CA PHE A 70 6.60 -5.49 -1.80
C PHE A 70 5.26 -4.75 -1.79
N GLN A 71 5.29 -3.46 -1.46
CA GLN A 71 4.08 -2.64 -1.42
C GLN A 71 3.53 -2.41 -2.82
N ILE A 72 2.23 -2.60 -2.98
CA ILE A 72 1.48 -2.32 -4.20
C ILE A 72 0.13 -1.68 -3.87
N SER A 73 -0.47 -0.99 -4.83
CA SER A 73 -1.85 -0.53 -4.71
C SER A 73 -2.79 -1.73 -4.59
N PRO A 74 -3.92 -1.64 -3.86
CA PRO A 74 -4.99 -2.62 -4.00
C PRO A 74 -5.54 -2.61 -5.42
N GLY A 75 -5.92 -3.77 -5.94
CA GLY A 75 -6.48 -3.91 -7.28
C GLY A 75 -6.07 -5.19 -7.99
N LYS A 76 -6.24 -5.16 -9.31
CA LYS A 76 -5.89 -6.23 -10.23
C LYS A 76 -4.48 -5.99 -10.77
N HIS A 77 -3.61 -6.97 -10.59
CA HIS A 77 -2.21 -6.91 -11.01
C HIS A 77 -1.81 -8.12 -11.82
N LYS A 78 -0.99 -7.92 -12.85
CA LYS A 78 -0.37 -8.99 -13.64
C LYS A 78 1.01 -9.26 -13.07
N VAL A 79 1.26 -10.51 -12.67
CA VAL A 79 2.56 -10.95 -12.14
C VAL A 79 3.12 -12.03 -13.04
N ILE A 80 4.29 -11.76 -13.61
CA ILE A 80 5.09 -12.73 -14.35
C ILE A 80 6.36 -12.97 -13.55
N VAL A 81 6.73 -14.23 -13.32
CA VAL A 81 8.03 -14.60 -12.79
C VAL A 81 8.75 -15.44 -13.83
N THR A 82 9.97 -15.05 -14.15
CA THR A 82 10.85 -15.76 -15.07
C THR A 82 12.05 -16.32 -14.32
N ARG A 83 12.54 -17.48 -14.75
CA ARG A 83 13.81 -18.06 -14.32
C ARG A 83 14.57 -18.53 -15.54
N MET A 84 15.82 -18.08 -15.69
CA MET A 84 16.64 -18.39 -16.88
C MET A 84 15.93 -18.10 -18.22
N GLY A 85 15.10 -17.05 -18.25
CA GLY A 85 14.32 -16.67 -19.44
C GLY A 85 13.04 -17.47 -19.69
N GLN A 86 12.70 -18.45 -18.85
CA GLN A 86 11.44 -19.20 -18.93
C GLN A 86 10.42 -18.65 -17.93
N GLU A 87 9.17 -18.45 -18.35
CA GLU A 87 8.07 -18.09 -17.45
C GLU A 87 7.73 -19.29 -16.55
N VAL A 88 7.88 -19.10 -15.24
CA VAL A 88 7.54 -20.10 -14.21
C VAL A 88 6.27 -19.74 -13.44
N VAL A 89 5.87 -18.47 -13.48
CA VAL A 89 4.59 -17.97 -12.98
C VAL A 89 4.09 -16.92 -13.98
N ASN A 90 2.82 -17.01 -14.36
CA ASN A 90 2.14 -15.97 -15.13
C ASN A 90 0.67 -15.95 -14.71
N ARG A 91 0.28 -14.96 -13.90
CA ARG A 91 -1.09 -14.88 -13.36
C ARG A 91 -1.53 -13.46 -13.10
N ILE A 92 -2.84 -13.29 -13.17
CA ILE A 92 -3.52 -12.13 -12.62
C ILE A 92 -3.83 -12.41 -11.15
N ILE A 93 -3.47 -11.46 -10.28
CA ILE A 93 -3.87 -11.46 -8.87
C ILE A 93 -4.78 -10.27 -8.58
N ILE A 94 -5.68 -10.45 -7.62
CA ILE A 94 -6.53 -9.39 -7.09
C ILE A 94 -6.22 -9.28 -5.61
N ILE A 95 -5.85 -8.07 -5.17
CA ILE A 95 -5.49 -7.80 -3.78
C ILE A 95 -6.37 -6.68 -3.24
N THR A 96 -6.96 -6.90 -2.07
CA THR A 96 -7.79 -5.91 -1.37
C THR A 96 -6.94 -5.02 -0.47
N ASP A 97 -7.51 -3.91 -0.02
CA ASP A 97 -6.85 -3.02 0.95
C ASP A 97 -6.42 -3.77 2.21
N GLY A 98 -5.20 -3.50 2.68
CA GLY A 98 -4.58 -4.14 3.84
C GLY A 98 -4.16 -5.59 3.65
N ALA A 99 -4.39 -6.19 2.48
CA ALA A 99 -4.08 -7.61 2.25
C ALA A 99 -2.68 -7.82 1.68
N THR A 100 -2.12 -8.98 2.02
CA THR A 100 -0.90 -9.52 1.43
C THR A 100 -1.24 -10.71 0.54
N LYS A 101 -0.68 -10.77 -0.67
CA LYS A 101 -0.77 -11.93 -1.55
C LYS A 101 0.57 -12.61 -1.70
N GLU A 102 0.60 -13.90 -1.39
CA GLU A 102 1.77 -14.74 -1.60
C GLU A 102 1.78 -15.34 -3.01
N ILE A 103 2.94 -15.26 -3.65
CA ILE A 103 3.22 -15.77 -4.98
C ILE A 103 4.22 -16.91 -4.82
N GLN A 104 3.70 -18.13 -4.80
CA GLN A 104 4.52 -19.34 -4.85
C GLN A 104 5.32 -19.37 -6.15
N VAL A 105 6.65 -19.43 -6.03
CA VAL A 105 7.59 -19.67 -7.12
C VAL A 105 8.03 -21.14 -7.03
N PRO A 106 7.91 -21.92 -8.13
CA PRO A 106 8.28 -23.34 -8.15
C PRO A 106 9.80 -23.55 -8.16
#